data_AF-A0A2G9SDD7-F1
#
_entry.id   AF-A0A2G9SDD7-F1
#
_cell.length_a   1.000
_cell.length_b   1.000
_cell.length_c   1.000
_cell.angle_alpha   90.00
_cell.angle_beta   90.00
_cell.angle_gamma   90.00
#
_symmetry.space_group_name_H-M   'P 1'
#
loop_
_entity.id
_entity.type
_entity.pdbx_description
1 polymer ?
#
loop_
_entity_poly.entity_id
_entity_poly.type
_entity_poly.pdbx_seq_one_letter_code
_entity_poly.pdbx_strand_id
1 'polypeptide(L)'
;MVLVYNSYADSDGKISKACAKDLLHTQFQHFIQGQDTKPKYKELMEDLEKDSEGLMSFEDFVVLLLSVLLISDLFLEIRQTKNTK
;
A
#
# COMPACT_ATOMS: atom_id res chain seq x y z
N MET A 1 6.97 6.30 5.96
CA MET A 1 7.17 5.14 5.07
C MET A 1 8.45 4.39 5.42
N VAL A 2 9.65 4.98 5.26
CA VAL A 2 10.94 4.29 5.55
C VAL A 2 11.03 3.76 6.99
N LEU A 3 10.83 4.62 7.99
CA LEU A 3 10.88 4.21 9.40
C LEU A 3 9.81 3.18 9.77
N VAL A 4 8.61 3.33 9.20
CA VAL A 4 7.51 2.38 9.38
C VAL A 4 7.94 1.02 8.85
N TYR A 5 8.36 0.94 7.58
CA TYR A 5 8.81 -0.32 6.96
C TYR A 5 9.93 -0.99 7.77
N ASN A 6 10.97 -0.22 8.14
CA ASN A 6 12.11 -0.75 8.88
C ASN A 6 11.75 -1.28 10.28
N SER A 7 10.62 -0.87 10.85
CA SER A 7 10.14 -1.38 12.14
C SER A 7 9.55 -2.79 12.05
N TYR A 8 9.24 -3.27 10.84
CA TYR A 8 8.65 -4.59 10.60
C TYR A 8 9.56 -5.50 9.76
N ALA A 9 10.66 -4.95 9.24
CA ALA A 9 11.60 -5.69 8.43
C ALA A 9 12.37 -6.72 9.27
N ASP A 10 12.64 -7.87 8.67
CA ASP A 10 13.49 -8.93 9.21
C ASP A 10 14.98 -8.54 9.20
N SER A 11 15.84 -9.48 9.59
CA SER A 11 17.30 -9.27 9.60
C SER A 11 17.90 -8.99 8.22
N ASP A 12 17.21 -9.37 7.14
CA ASP A 12 17.62 -9.14 5.76
C ASP A 12 17.01 -7.85 5.17
N GLY A 13 16.26 -7.11 5.99
CA GLY A 13 15.62 -5.86 5.58
C GLY A 13 14.39 -6.06 4.71
N LYS A 14 13.70 -7.20 4.81
CA LYS A 14 12.49 -7.53 4.05
C LYS A 14 11.27 -7.70 4.96
N ILE A 15 10.07 -7.55 4.39
CA ILE A 15 8.81 -7.85 5.08
C ILE A 15 8.06 -8.95 4.34
N SER A 16 7.20 -9.70 5.02
CA SER A 16 6.27 -10.61 4.33
C SER A 16 5.18 -9.83 3.59
N LYS A 17 4.59 -10.42 2.54
CA LYS A 17 3.43 -9.84 1.84
C LYS A 17 2.22 -9.66 2.77
N ALA A 18 2.02 -10.58 3.72
CA ALA A 18 1.02 -10.41 4.78
C ALA A 18 1.26 -9.12 5.59
N CYS A 19 2.49 -8.90 6.04
CA CYS A 19 2.85 -7.68 6.74
C CYS A 19 2.67 -6.43 5.86
N ALA A 20 3.02 -6.50 4.58
CA ALA A 20 2.81 -5.40 3.64
C ALA A 20 1.32 -5.03 3.53
N LYS A 21 0.44 -6.03 3.45
CA LYS A 21 -1.02 -5.84 3.45
C LYS A 21 -1.51 -5.21 4.76
N ASP A 22 -1.04 -5.69 5.90
CA ASP A 22 -1.39 -5.13 7.21
C ASP A 22 -0.95 -3.67 7.33
N LEU A 23 0.23 -3.32 6.82
CA LEU A 23 0.70 -1.94 6.79
C LEU A 23 -0.21 -1.05 5.93
N LEU A 24 -0.72 -1.55 4.79
CA LEU A 24 -1.69 -0.82 3.97
C LEU A 24 -2.98 -0.51 4.77
N HIS A 25 -3.51 -1.50 5.49
CA HIS A 25 -4.74 -1.33 6.27
C HIS A 25 -4.58 -0.51 7.54
N THR A 26 -3.39 -0.49 8.15
CA THR A 26 -3.16 0.19 9.44
C THR A 26 -2.50 1.56 9.27
N GLN A 27 -1.33 1.61 8.63
CA GLN A 27 -0.47 2.79 8.54
C GLN A 27 -0.79 3.66 7.31
N PHE A 28 -1.29 3.05 6.24
CA PHE A 28 -1.57 3.72 4.96
C PHE A 28 -3.06 3.70 4.57
N GLN A 29 -3.96 3.60 5.56
CA GLN A 29 -5.41 3.48 5.36
C GLN A 29 -6.00 4.56 4.43
N HIS A 30 -5.48 5.79 4.50
CA HIS A 30 -5.93 6.90 3.65
C HIS A 30 -5.66 6.67 2.16
N PHE A 31 -4.71 5.82 1.79
CA PHE A 31 -4.41 5.50 0.39
C PHE A 31 -5.42 4.49 -0.17
N ILE A 32 -5.96 3.60 0.68
CA ILE A 32 -6.88 2.54 0.28
C ILE A 32 -8.36 2.88 0.51
N GLN A 33 -8.64 4.01 1.16
CA GLN A 33 -10.01 4.43 1.43
C GLN A 33 -10.83 4.54 0.14
N GLY A 34 -11.98 3.85 0.11
CA GLY A 34 -12.89 3.83 -1.04
C GLY A 34 -12.41 3.01 -2.24
N GLN A 35 -11.31 2.26 -2.12
CA GLN A 35 -10.73 1.50 -3.23
C GLN A 35 -11.22 0.04 -3.31
N ASP A 36 -11.94 -0.45 -2.30
CA ASP A 36 -12.36 -1.87 -2.18
C ASP A 36 -13.22 -2.40 -3.34
N THR A 37 -13.87 -1.50 -4.09
CA THR A 37 -14.68 -1.86 -5.25
C THR A 37 -13.90 -1.88 -6.55
N LYS A 38 -12.68 -1.30 -6.60
CA LYS A 38 -11.91 -1.14 -7.83
C LYS A 38 -11.21 -2.46 -8.21
N PRO A 39 -11.36 -2.95 -9.45
CA PRO A 39 -10.80 -4.24 -9.86
C PRO A 39 -9.29 -4.37 -9.62
N LYS A 40 -8.51 -3.35 -9.98
CA LYS A 40 -7.05 -3.34 -9.79
C LYS A 40 -6.63 -3.39 -8.32
N TYR A 41 -7.41 -2.80 -7.42
CA TYR A 41 -7.14 -2.89 -5.99
C TYR A 41 -7.35 -4.32 -5.49
N LYS A 42 -8.43 -4.97 -5.91
CA LYS A 42 -8.70 -6.38 -5.57
C LYS A 42 -7.60 -7.30 -6.06
N GLU A 43 -7.17 -7.14 -7.31
CA GLU A 43 -6.05 -7.90 -7.90
C GLU A 43 -4.77 -7.77 -7.07
N LEU A 44 -4.40 -6.53 -6.68
CA LEU A 44 -3.24 -6.31 -5.81
C LEU A 44 -3.37 -6.99 -4.44
N MET A 45 -4.57 -6.96 -3.84
CA MET A 45 -4.78 -7.62 -2.53
C MET A 45 -4.75 -9.14 -2.66
N GLU A 46 -5.34 -9.70 -3.72
CA GLU A 46 -5.29 -11.14 -4.02
C GLU A 46 -3.84 -11.61 -4.24
N ASP A 47 -3.01 -10.82 -4.92
CA ASP A 47 -1.59 -11.14 -5.11
C ASP A 47 -0.79 -11.17 -3.80
N LEU A 48 -1.14 -10.29 -2.84
CA LEU A 48 -0.54 -10.29 -1.50
C LEU A 48 -1.02 -11.48 -0.66
N GLU A 49 -2.27 -11.90 -0.81
CA GLU A 49 -2.86 -13.02 -0.07
C GLU A 49 -2.39 -14.38 -0.58
N LYS A 50 -2.24 -14.52 -1.90
CA LYS A 50 -1.89 -15.79 -2.57
C LYS A 50 -0.53 -16.35 -2.13
N ASP A 51 0.38 -15.47 -1.74
CA ASP A 51 1.74 -15.79 -1.31
C ASP A 51 2.10 -14.98 -0.06
N SER A 52 1.30 -15.11 1.00
CA SER A 52 1.37 -14.28 2.21
C SER A 52 2.74 -14.26 2.89
N GLU A 53 3.48 -15.38 2.80
CA GLU A 53 4.83 -15.54 3.37
C GLU A 53 5.94 -15.06 2.43
N GLY A 54 5.61 -14.73 1.19
CA GLY A 54 6.57 -14.19 0.22
C GLY A 54 7.23 -12.93 0.75
N LEU A 55 8.56 -12.86 0.65
CA LEU A 55 9.34 -11.72 1.13
C LEU A 55 9.38 -10.60 0.10
N MET A 56 9.21 -9.38 0.58
CA MET A 56 9.13 -8.15 -0.19
C MET A 56 10.24 -7.20 0.25
N SER A 57 11.04 -6.72 -0.71
CA SER A 57 12.06 -5.70 -0.45
C SER A 57 11.42 -4.32 -0.22
N PHE A 58 12.22 -3.36 0.24
CA PHE A 58 11.73 -1.98 0.41
C PHE A 58 11.29 -1.37 -0.93
N GLU A 59 12.02 -1.66 -2.02
CA GLU A 59 11.68 -1.18 -3.36
C GLU A 59 10.32 -1.71 -3.82
N ASP A 60 10.12 -3.03 -3.69
CA ASP A 60 8.84 -3.68 -4.03
C ASP A 60 7.67 -3.10 -3.22
N PHE A 61 7.90 -2.81 -1.94
CA PHE A 61 6.89 -2.20 -1.08
C PHE A 61 6.55 -0.76 -1.49
N VAL A 62 7.55 0.04 -1.90
CA VAL A 62 7.32 1.38 -2.43
C VAL A 62 6.54 1.33 -3.75
N VAL A 63 6.85 0.36 -4.63
CA VAL A 63 6.10 0.13 -5.88
C VAL A 63 4.65 -0.22 -5.59
N LEU A 64 4.39 -1.10 -4.61
CA LEU A 64 3.04 -1.43 -4.16
C LEU A 64 2.28 -0.19 -3.67
N LEU A 65 2.90 0.60 -2.79
CA LEU A 65 2.28 1.82 -2.24
C LEU A 65 1.97 2.85 -3.32
N LEU A 66 2.87 3.05 -4.28
CA LEU A 66 2.63 3.94 -5.42
C LEU A 66 1.52 3.41 -6.32
N SER A 67 1.45 2.10 -6.55
CA SER A 67 0.37 1.48 -7.32
C SER A 67 -0.99 1.71 -6.67
N VAL A 68 -1.08 1.52 -5.35
CA VAL A 68 -2.28 1.83 -4.57
C VAL A 68 -2.63 3.32 -4.65
N LEU A 69 -1.65 4.21 -4.48
CA LEU A 69 -1.84 5.66 -4.58
C LEU A 69 -2.37 6.09 -5.95
N LEU A 70 -1.88 5.48 -7.04
CA LEU A 70 -2.30 5.80 -8.41
C LEU A 70 -3.72 5.29 -8.72
N ILE A 71 -4.14 4.21 -8.07
CA ILE A 71 -5.53 3.73 -8.13
C ILE A 71 -6.44 4.62 -7.27
N SER A 72 -5.89 5.17 -6.18
CA SER A 72 -6.60 6.02 -5.23
C SER A 72 -7.15 7.30 -5.83
N ASP A 73 -8.34 7.69 -5.37
CA ASP A 73 -8.93 9.01 -5.69
C ASP A 73 -8.28 10.13 -4.86
N LEU A 74 -7.42 9.80 -3.89
CA LEU A 74 -6.73 10.75 -3.02
C LEU A 74 -6.06 11.90 -3.79
N PHE A 75 -5.44 11.60 -4.94
CA PHE A 75 -4.79 12.65 -5.74
C PHE A 75 -5.79 13.63 -6.36
N LEU A 76 -6.98 13.14 -6.74
CA LEU A 76 -8.09 13.98 -7.22
C LEU A 76 -8.67 14.79 -6.06
N GLU A 77 -8.88 14.18 -4.90
CA GLU A 77 -9.37 14.86 -3.68
C GLU A 77 -8.45 16.01 -3.24
N ILE A 78 -7.13 15.78 -3.22
CA ILE A 78 -6.12 16.80 -2.91
C ILE A 78 -6.16 17.95 -3.93
N ARG A 79 -6.36 17.65 -5.21
CA ARG A 79 -6.48 18.69 -6.25
C ARG A 79 -7.78 19.49 -6.11
N GLN A 80 -8.90 18.83 -5.84
CA GLN A 80 -10.20 19.47 -5.68
C GLN A 80 -10.24 20.38 -4.45
N THR A 81 -9.65 19.96 -3.33
CA THR A 81 -9.52 20.78 -2.11
C THR A 81 -8.62 22.00 -2.30
N LYS A 82 -7.60 21.94 -3.16
CA LYS A 82 -6.79 23.12 -3.52
C LYS A 82 -7.55 24.14 -4.36
N ASN A 83 -8.50 23.71 -5.18
CA ASN A 83 -9.28 24.57 -6.06
C ASN A 83 -10.52 25.19 -5.39
N THR A 84 -10.82 24.83 -4.13
CA THR A 84 -11.98 25.33 -3.36
C THR A 84 -11.61 26.43 -2.35
N LYS A 85 -10.51 27.15 -2.58
CA LYS A 85 -10.14 28.36 -1.83
C LYS A 85 -10.08 29.59 -2.71
#